data_AF-A0A2V5UW31-F1
#
_entry.id   AF-A0A2V5UW31-F1
#
_cell.length_a   1.000
_cell.length_b   1.000
_cell.length_c   1.000
_cell.angle_alpha   90.00
_cell.angle_beta   90.00
_cell.angle_gamma   90.00
#
_symmetry.space_group_name_H-M   'P 1'
#
loop_
_entity.id
_entity.type
_entity.pdbx_description
1 polymer ?
#
loop_
_entity_poly.entity_id
_entity_poly.type
_entity_poly.pdbx_seq_one_letter_code
_entity_poly.pdbx_strand_id
1 'polypeptide(L)'
;METERALANTPSLGKEQLLRILGVTFGVAVGIGGTIGIGILRIPGSVAAYLGHSGLIMAVWIISGLYAFVGANTYAELGTMLPLDGGPYVYARRAYGEFGGFLVGWSDWLLRTSSMAYLAVALTEYAAGLFSLIIPVS
;
A
#
# COMPACT_ATOMS: atom_id res chain seq x y z
N MET A 1 -46.61 -21.07 -16.45
CA MET A 1 -45.56 -22.04 -16.83
C MET A 1 -44.62 -21.54 -17.92
N GLU A 2 -45.06 -20.73 -18.90
CA GLU A 2 -44.15 -20.17 -19.94
C GLU A 2 -43.37 -18.93 -19.48
N THR A 3 -43.91 -18.14 -18.55
CA THR A 3 -43.25 -16.94 -17.98
C THR A 3 -42.06 -17.27 -17.08
N GLU A 4 -42.06 -18.41 -16.38
CA GLU A 4 -40.93 -18.87 -15.57
C GLU A 4 -39.78 -19.41 -16.43
N ARG A 5 -40.09 -19.99 -17.60
CA ARG A 5 -39.09 -20.46 -18.57
C ARG A 5 -38.41 -19.30 -19.31
N ALA A 6 -39.10 -18.17 -19.45
CA ALA A 6 -38.51 -16.95 -20.01
C ALA A 6 -37.49 -16.29 -19.06
N LEU A 7 -37.74 -16.32 -17.74
CA LEU A 7 -36.79 -15.82 -16.73
C LEU A 7 -35.56 -16.74 -16.59
N ALA A 8 -35.74 -18.06 -16.77
CA ALA A 8 -34.66 -19.05 -16.73
C ALA A 8 -33.66 -18.96 -17.90
N ASN A 9 -34.04 -18.30 -19.00
CA ASN A 9 -33.20 -18.07 -20.18
C ASN A 9 -32.70 -16.62 -20.30
N THR A 10 -32.83 -15.83 -19.23
CA THR A 10 -32.03 -14.61 -19.14
C THR A 10 -30.57 -15.06 -19.09
N PRO A 11 -29.71 -14.70 -20.07
CA PRO A 11 -28.30 -15.02 -19.98
C PRO A 11 -27.84 -14.49 -18.63
N SER A 12 -27.40 -15.38 -17.72
CA SER A 12 -26.71 -14.94 -16.52
C SER A 12 -25.59 -14.07 -17.02
N LEU A 13 -25.67 -12.75 -16.82
CA LEU A 13 -24.68 -11.77 -17.25
C LEU A 13 -23.32 -12.37 -16.91
N GLY A 14 -22.61 -12.85 -17.94
CA GLY A 14 -21.40 -13.61 -17.77
C GLY A 14 -20.48 -12.77 -16.91
N LYS A 15 -19.92 -13.36 -15.84
CA LYS A 15 -18.95 -12.73 -14.92
C LYS A 15 -18.28 -11.54 -15.61
N GLU A 16 -18.60 -10.32 -15.21
CA GLU A 16 -17.89 -9.14 -15.70
C GLU A 16 -16.42 -9.28 -15.26
N GLN A 17 -15.60 -9.88 -16.12
CA GLN A 17 -14.18 -10.09 -15.87
C GLN A 17 -13.47 -8.78 -16.20
N LEU A 18 -12.64 -8.32 -15.26
CA LEU A 18 -11.82 -7.13 -15.46
C LEU A 18 -10.91 -7.32 -16.69
N LEU A 19 -10.85 -6.30 -17.53
CA LEU A 19 -9.96 -6.30 -18.69
C LEU A 19 -8.49 -6.31 -18.23
N ARG A 20 -7.72 -7.28 -18.70
CA ARG A 20 -6.26 -7.37 -18.48
C ARG A 20 -5.51 -6.43 -19.42
N ILE A 21 -5.57 -5.12 -19.12
CA ILE A 21 -4.94 -4.06 -19.93
C ILE A 21 -3.79 -3.36 -19.21
N LEU A 22 -3.61 -3.60 -17.91
CA LEU A 22 -2.53 -3.01 -17.12
C LEU A 22 -1.20 -3.72 -17.43
N GLY A 23 -0.30 -3.01 -18.12
CA GLY A 23 1.06 -3.48 -18.41
C GLY A 23 2.06 -3.19 -17.29
N VAL A 24 3.31 -3.61 -17.50
CA VAL A 24 4.42 -3.44 -16.53
C VAL A 24 4.62 -1.98 -16.14
N THR A 25 4.56 -1.05 -17.09
CA THR A 25 4.74 0.38 -16.82
C THR A 25 3.71 0.91 -15.84
N PHE A 26 2.45 0.47 -15.94
CA PHE A 26 1.42 0.82 -14.97
C PHE A 26 1.73 0.25 -13.59
N GLY A 27 2.15 -1.02 -13.53
CA GLY A 27 2.57 -1.65 -12.26
C GLY A 27 3.72 -0.92 -11.58
N VAL A 28 4.73 -0.49 -12.35
CA VAL A 28 5.84 0.33 -11.84
C VAL A 28 5.36 1.68 -11.34
N ALA A 29 4.49 2.36 -12.10
CA ALA A 29 3.92 3.65 -11.68
C ALA A 29 3.12 3.54 -10.38
N VAL A 30 2.29 2.51 -10.22
CA VAL A 30 1.55 2.24 -8.99
C VAL A 30 2.50 1.90 -7.84
N GLY A 31 3.56 1.11 -8.09
CA GLY A 31 4.56 0.79 -7.08
C GLY A 31 5.28 2.04 -6.56
N ILE A 32 5.74 2.91 -7.47
CA ILE A 32 6.40 4.16 -7.11
C ILE A 32 5.43 5.10 -6.37
N GLY A 33 4.23 5.30 -6.92
CA GLY A 33 3.22 6.18 -6.33
C GLY A 33 2.70 5.70 -4.97
N GLY A 34 2.62 4.39 -4.76
CA GLY A 34 2.26 3.79 -3.48
C GLY A 34 3.38 3.86 -2.43
N THR A 35 4.64 3.93 -2.85
CA THR A 35 5.81 3.99 -1.95
C THR A 35 6.15 5.42 -1.54
N ILE A 36 6.10 6.37 -2.49
CA ILE A 36 6.41 7.78 -2.21
C ILE A 36 5.16 8.43 -1.60
N GLY A 37 5.18 8.60 -0.28
CA GLY A 37 4.13 9.30 0.46
C GLY A 37 4.68 10.40 1.37
N ILE A 38 3.87 10.80 2.34
CA ILE A 38 4.22 11.85 3.33
C ILE A 38 5.46 11.52 4.18
N GLY A 39 5.85 10.25 4.23
CA GLY A 39 7.00 9.76 5.01
C GLY A 39 8.30 10.44 4.63
N ILE A 40 8.54 10.72 3.34
CA ILE A 40 9.77 11.40 2.91
C ILE A 40 9.87 12.84 3.41
N LEU A 41 8.74 13.48 3.75
CA LEU A 41 8.74 14.86 4.25
C LEU A 41 8.95 14.93 5.77
N ARG A 42 8.49 13.94 6.55
CA ARG A 42 8.62 13.95 8.03
C ARG A 42 9.81 13.13 8.56
N ILE A 43 10.08 11.98 7.97
CA ILE A 43 11.04 11.01 8.52
C ILE A 43 12.49 11.51 8.45
N PRO A 44 13.00 12.10 7.35
CA PRO A 44 14.39 12.57 7.32
C PRO A 44 14.69 13.63 8.38
N GLY A 45 13.76 14.57 8.59
CA GLY A 45 13.89 15.59 9.63
C GLY A 45 13.94 14.99 11.03
N SER A 46 13.07 14.00 11.30
CA SER A 46 13.07 13.27 12.57
C SER A 46 14.38 12.50 12.79
N VAL A 47 14.84 11.75 11.78
CA VAL A 47 16.10 11.01 11.80
C VAL A 47 17.29 11.95 12.03
N ALA A 48 17.31 13.10 11.35
CA ALA A 48 18.34 14.12 11.54
C ALA A 48 18.36 14.68 12.97
N ALA A 49 17.19 14.94 13.56
CA ALA A 49 17.06 15.40 14.93
C ALA A 49 17.58 14.38 15.96
N TYR A 50 17.42 13.07 15.71
CA TYR A 50 17.92 12.03 16.60
C TYR A 50 19.43 11.75 16.47
N LEU A 51 19.98 11.78 15.25
CA LEU A 51 21.35 11.33 14.99
C LEU A 51 22.39 12.47 14.99
N GLY A 52 22.01 13.68 14.58
CA GLY A 52 22.90 14.85 14.56
C GLY A 52 24.14 14.76 13.64
N HIS A 53 24.38 13.63 12.98
CA HIS A 53 25.55 13.39 12.14
C HIS A 53 25.16 12.90 10.73
N SER A 54 25.60 13.64 9.70
CA SER A 54 25.25 13.38 8.30
C SER A 54 25.65 11.98 7.81
N GLY A 55 26.82 11.48 8.23
CA GLY A 55 27.30 10.15 7.86
C GLY A 55 26.40 9.02 8.37
N LEU A 56 25.89 9.14 9.60
CA LEU A 56 24.99 8.14 10.18
C LEU A 56 23.60 8.20 9.52
N ILE A 57 23.11 9.38 9.18
CA ILE A 57 21.84 9.55 8.45
C ILE A 57 21.92 8.81 7.10
N MET A 58 23.00 9.02 6.34
CA MET A 58 23.20 8.31 5.06
C MET A 58 23.33 6.79 5.24
N ALA A 59 24.02 6.33 6.29
CA ALA A 59 24.12 4.91 6.59
C ALA A 59 22.75 4.28 6.86
N VAL A 60 21.89 4.95 7.63
CA VAL A 60 20.50 4.48 7.90
C VAL A 60 19.70 4.39 6.60
N TRP A 61 19.81 5.36 5.71
CA TRP A 61 19.17 5.33 4.39
C TRP A 61 19.64 4.15 3.53
N ILE A 62 20.95 3.90 3.47
CA ILE A 62 21.50 2.79 2.69
C ILE A 62 21.04 1.44 3.27
N ILE A 63 21.12 1.27 4.58
CA ILE A 63 20.73 0.02 5.26
C ILE A 63 19.23 -0.25 5.09
N SER A 64 18.39 0.76 5.31
CA SER A 64 16.94 0.62 5.13
C SER A 64 16.55 0.37 3.66
N GLY A 65 17.24 1.02 2.71
CA GLY A 65 17.06 0.78 1.28
C GLY A 65 17.42 -0.65 0.89
N LEU A 66 18.52 -1.19 1.41
CA LEU A 66 18.91 -2.58 1.18
C LEU A 66 17.90 -3.56 1.78
N TYR A 67 17.41 -3.29 3.00
CA TYR A 67 16.37 -4.10 3.63
C TYR A 67 15.07 -4.12 2.80
N ALA A 68 14.63 -2.95 2.32
CA ALA A 68 13.46 -2.85 1.46
C ALA A 68 13.67 -3.58 0.11
N PHE A 69 14.87 -3.51 -0.46
CA PHE A 69 15.20 -4.21 -1.71
C PHE A 69 15.12 -5.73 -1.59
N VAL A 70 15.63 -6.31 -0.50
CA VAL A 70 15.52 -7.76 -0.24
C VAL A 70 14.05 -8.17 -0.06
N GLY A 71 13.28 -7.37 0.69
CA GLY A 71 11.84 -7.58 0.84
C GLY A 71 11.09 -7.53 -0.50
N ALA A 72 11.38 -6.54 -1.34
CA ALA A 72 10.76 -6.38 -2.65
C ALA A 72 11.02 -7.58 -3.58
N ASN A 73 12.23 -8.14 -3.57
CA ASN A 73 12.53 -9.35 -4.35
C ASN A 73 11.72 -10.56 -3.88
N THR A 74 11.57 -10.73 -2.56
CA THR A 74 10.74 -11.81 -1.99
C THR A 74 9.28 -11.66 -2.40
N TYR A 75 8.75 -10.44 -2.38
CA TYR A 75 7.40 -10.15 -2.86
C TYR A 75 7.25 -10.35 -4.37
N ALA A 76 8.27 -10.05 -5.17
CA ALA A 76 8.27 -10.29 -6.61
C ALA A 76 8.23 -11.79 -6.95
N GLU A 77 9.00 -12.61 -6.22
CA GLU A 77 8.97 -14.06 -6.36
C GLU A 77 7.59 -14.64 -6.00
N LEU A 78 7.04 -14.24 -4.84
CA LEU A 78 5.71 -14.68 -4.42
C LEU A 78 4.61 -14.19 -5.37
N GLY A 79 4.72 -12.96 -5.88
CA GLY A 79 3.78 -12.38 -6.83
C GLY A 79 3.74 -13.09 -8.18
N THR A 80 4.87 -13.64 -8.63
CA THR A 80 4.93 -14.44 -9.86
C THR A 80 4.51 -15.89 -9.63
N MET A 81 4.79 -16.48 -8.46
CA MET A 81 4.37 -17.84 -8.11
C MET A 81 2.86 -17.97 -7.82
N LEU A 82 2.26 -16.95 -7.22
CA LEU A 82 0.85 -16.93 -6.82
C LEU A 82 0.15 -15.71 -7.42
N PRO A 83 -0.24 -15.76 -8.71
CA PRO A 83 -0.89 -14.65 -9.43
C PRO A 83 -2.37 -14.53 -9.06
N LEU A 84 -2.63 -14.37 -7.77
CA LEU A 84 -3.95 -14.23 -7.15
C LEU A 84 -4.08 -12.84 -6.55
N ASP A 85 -5.27 -12.26 -6.67
CA ASP A 85 -5.59 -10.98 -6.04
C ASP A 85 -5.74 -11.18 -4.53
N GLY A 86 -4.98 -10.42 -3.73
CA GLY A 86 -5.10 -10.44 -2.26
C GLY A 86 -3.80 -10.27 -1.47
N GLY A 87 -2.66 -10.11 -2.15
CA GLY A 87 -1.41 -9.65 -1.52
C GLY A 87 -0.90 -10.56 -0.39
N PRO A 88 -0.32 -10.01 0.69
CA PRO A 88 0.30 -10.78 1.77
C PRO A 88 -0.63 -11.80 2.42
N TYR A 89 -1.93 -11.50 2.48
CA TYR A 89 -2.96 -12.39 3.03
C TYR A 89 -2.99 -13.74 2.28
N VAL A 90 -2.95 -13.72 0.95
CA VAL A 90 -3.01 -14.94 0.14
C VAL A 90 -1.78 -15.81 0.35
N TYR A 91 -0.60 -15.18 0.47
CA TYR A 91 0.66 -15.88 0.73
C TYR A 91 0.63 -16.55 2.11
N ALA A 92 0.21 -15.82 3.14
CA ALA A 92 0.12 -16.34 4.50
C ALA A 92 -0.94 -17.44 4.63
N ARG A 93 -2.10 -17.29 3.99
CA ARG A 93 -3.14 -18.31 3.95
C ARG A 93 -2.65 -19.58 3.26
N ARG A 94 -1.88 -19.44 2.17
CA ARG A 94 -1.34 -20.58 1.42
C ARG A 94 -0.29 -21.37 2.22
N ALA A 95 0.52 -20.68 3.01
CA ALA A 95 1.61 -21.26 3.80
C ALA A 95 1.15 -21.79 5.17
N TYR A 96 0.26 -21.07 5.87
CA TYR A 96 -0.10 -21.33 7.27
C TYR A 96 -1.59 -21.64 7.49
N GLY A 97 -2.39 -21.73 6.42
CA GLY A 97 -3.82 -22.00 6.49
C GLY A 97 -4.67 -20.78 6.88
N GLU A 98 -5.96 -21.02 7.17
CA GLU A 98 -6.95 -19.96 7.41
C GLU A 98 -6.58 -19.02 8.55
N PHE A 99 -6.07 -19.55 9.67
CA PHE A 99 -5.74 -18.74 10.84
C PHE A 99 -4.56 -17.79 10.58
N GLY A 100 -3.49 -18.29 9.93
CA GLY A 100 -2.35 -17.45 9.55
C GLY A 100 -2.74 -16.40 8.52
N GLY A 101 -3.60 -16.76 7.56
CA GLY A 101 -4.23 -15.81 6.65
C GLY A 101 -5.00 -14.73 7.40
N PHE A 102 -5.90 -15.11 8.32
CA PHE A 102 -6.71 -14.17 9.10
C PHE A 102 -5.86 -13.16 9.87
N LEU A 103 -4.82 -13.60 10.59
CA LEU A 103 -3.95 -12.70 11.35
C LEU A 103 -3.25 -11.67 10.46
N VAL A 104 -2.73 -12.11 9.30
CA VAL A 104 -2.07 -11.22 8.35
C VAL A 104 -3.07 -10.26 7.73
N GLY A 105 -4.23 -10.74 7.28
CA GLY A 105 -5.28 -9.90 6.71
C GLY A 105 -5.81 -8.86 7.70
N TRP A 106 -5.98 -9.25 8.97
CA TRP A 106 -6.39 -8.35 10.04
C TRP A 106 -5.35 -7.26 10.31
N SER A 107 -4.08 -7.65 10.44
CA SER A 107 -2.97 -6.72 10.67
C SER A 107 -2.82 -5.73 9.51
N ASP A 108 -2.95 -6.22 8.28
CA ASP A 108 -2.87 -5.44 7.06
C ASP A 108 -4.05 -4.45 6.92
N TRP A 109 -5.26 -4.85 7.33
CA TRP A 109 -6.41 -3.95 7.41
C TRP A 109 -6.21 -2.83 8.44
N LEU A 110 -5.72 -3.15 9.64
CA LEU A 110 -5.40 -2.15 10.67
C LEU A 110 -4.33 -1.19 10.18
N LEU A 111 -3.24 -1.70 9.59
CA LEU A 111 -2.14 -0.90 9.07
C LEU A 111 -2.63 0.10 8.02
N ARG A 112 -3.46 -0.33 7.06
CA ARG A 112 -4.05 0.56 6.06
C ARG A 112 -4.91 1.65 6.68
N THR A 113 -5.75 1.29 7.65
CA THR A 113 -6.64 2.25 8.32
C THR A 113 -5.83 3.30 9.10
N SER A 114 -4.84 2.86 9.87
CA SER A 114 -3.92 3.76 10.59
C SER A 114 -3.11 4.63 9.64
N SER A 115 -2.67 4.10 8.50
CA SER A 115 -1.94 4.87 7.48
C SER A 115 -2.80 6.00 6.91
N MET A 116 -4.08 5.74 6.63
CA MET A 116 -4.99 6.78 6.12
C MET A 116 -5.26 7.87 7.18
N ALA A 117 -5.43 7.48 8.44
CA ALA A 117 -5.56 8.43 9.54
C ALA A 117 -4.30 9.30 9.70
N TYR A 118 -3.11 8.68 9.64
CA TYR A 118 -1.84 9.39 9.71
C TYR A 118 -1.65 10.39 8.56
N LEU A 119 -2.03 10.00 7.34
CA LEU A 119 -2.00 10.89 6.17
C LEU A 119 -2.90 12.11 6.37
N ALA A 120 -4.11 11.92 6.92
CA ALA A 120 -5.03 13.01 7.21
C ALA A 120 -4.44 14.00 8.23
N VAL A 121 -3.87 13.50 9.33
CA VAL A 121 -3.23 14.34 10.35
C VAL A 121 -2.06 15.12 9.75
N ALA A 122 -1.18 14.45 9.01
CA ALA A 122 -0.04 15.11 8.41
C ALA A 122 -0.47 16.18 7.40
N LEU A 123 -1.50 15.93 6.58
CA LEU A 123 -2.06 16.94 5.67
C LEU A 123 -2.55 18.18 6.44
N THR A 124 -3.26 17.99 7.56
CA THR A 124 -3.72 19.10 8.40
C THR A 124 -2.56 19.91 8.98
N GLU A 125 -1.50 19.25 9.48
CA GLU A 125 -0.31 19.95 10.01
C GLU A 125 0.37 20.81 8.92
N TYR A 126 0.59 20.25 7.73
CA TYR A 126 1.20 20.99 6.63
C TYR A 126 0.31 22.13 6.11
N ALA A 127 -1.01 21.90 6.03
CA ALA A 127 -1.97 22.93 5.63
C ALA A 127 -2.06 24.06 6.66
N ALA A 128 -2.07 23.75 7.96
CA ALA A 128 -2.05 24.74 9.03
C ALA A 128 -0.76 25.57 9.02
N GLY A 129 0.40 24.92 8.83
CA GLY A 129 1.67 25.62 8.66
C GLY A 129 1.64 26.59 7.48
N LEU A 130 1.11 26.18 6.34
CA LEU A 130 0.96 27.03 5.16
C LEU A 130 0.01 28.21 5.40
N PHE A 131 -1.14 27.95 6.04
CA PHE A 131 -2.12 29.00 6.34
C PHE A 131 -1.59 30.04 7.33
N SER A 132 -0.85 29.61 8.36
CA SER A 132 -0.21 30.52 9.32
C SER A 132 0.81 31.46 8.68
N LEU A 133 1.42 31.04 7.57
CA LEU A 133 2.41 31.81 6.83
C LEU A 133 1.74 32.82 5.87
N ILE A 134 0.53 32.51 5.39
CA ILE A 134 -0.24 33.36 4.47
C ILE A 134 -1.10 34.39 5.21
N ILE A 135 -1.68 34.00 6.35
CA ILE A 135 -2.47 34.89 7.21
C ILE A 135 -1.79 34.90 8.59
N PRO A 136 -0.82 35.80 8.83
CA PRO A 136 -0.25 35.96 10.15
C PRO A 136 -1.35 36.51 11.05
N VAL A 137 -1.95 35.64 11.86
CA VAL A 137 -2.87 36.06 12.92
C VAL A 137 -1.99 36.65 14.02
N SER A 138 -1.98 37.99 14.07
CA SER A 138 -1.32 38.81 15.11
C SER A 138 -1.88 38.55 16.50
#